data_AF-A0A4P2VMW0-F1
#
_entry.id   AF-A0A4P2VMW0-F1
#
_cell.length_a   1.000
_cell.length_b   1.000
_cell.length_c   1.000
_cell.angle_alpha   90.00
_cell.angle_beta   90.00
_cell.angle_gamma   90.00
#
_symmetry.space_group_name_H-M   'P 1'
#
loop_
_entity.id
_entity.type
_entity.pdbx_description
1 polymer ?
#
loop_
_entity_poly.entity_id
_entity_poly.type
_entity_poly.pdbx_seq_one_letter_code
_entity_poly.pdbx_strand_id
1 'polypeptide(L)'
;MKTSLKMSDNLLNNNLSLWNNWAKINYKTAFYDIEGFKTKKNSLKEIELKELGCVHGKSLLHLQCHLGQDSISWAHLGAKVTGIDLS
;
A
#
# COMPACT_ATOMS: atom_id res chain seq x y z
N MET A 1 -11.10 -30.47 23.40
CA MET A 1 -11.73 -30.24 22.09
C MET A 1 -10.93 -29.13 21.38
N LYS A 2 -9.98 -29.49 20.49
CA LYS A 2 -9.05 -28.58 19.78
C LYS A 2 -9.56 -28.31 18.36
N THR A 3 -10.60 -27.50 18.20
CA THR A 3 -11.24 -27.29 16.88
C THR A 3 -11.28 -25.84 16.40
N SER A 4 -10.67 -24.88 17.11
CA SER A 4 -10.83 -23.45 16.79
C SER A 4 -9.66 -22.76 16.07
N LEU A 5 -8.50 -23.40 15.88
CA LEU A 5 -7.31 -22.75 15.28
C LEU A 5 -7.14 -23.02 13.77
N LYS A 6 -7.56 -24.19 13.27
CA LYS A 6 -7.33 -24.56 11.85
C LYS A 6 -8.18 -23.76 10.84
N MET A 7 -9.34 -23.24 11.24
CA MET A 7 -10.24 -22.50 10.36
C MET A 7 -9.78 -21.04 10.16
N SER A 8 -9.21 -20.41 11.19
CA SER A 8 -8.59 -19.08 11.09
C SER A 8 -7.35 -19.09 10.21
N ASP A 9 -6.54 -20.15 10.30
CA ASP A 9 -5.32 -20.27 9.49
C ASP A 9 -5.66 -20.37 8.00
N ASN A 10 -6.73 -21.10 7.65
CA ASN A 10 -7.19 -21.19 6.26
C ASN A 10 -7.69 -19.82 5.75
N LEU A 11 -8.43 -19.07 6.56
CA LEU A 11 -8.92 -17.73 6.18
C LEU A 11 -7.77 -16.74 5.98
N LEU A 12 -6.78 -16.73 6.88
CA LEU A 12 -5.61 -15.86 6.76
C LEU A 12 -4.77 -16.22 5.52
N ASN A 13 -4.55 -17.51 5.28
CA ASN A 13 -3.81 -17.98 4.11
C ASN A 13 -4.54 -17.67 2.79
N ASN A 14 -5.86 -17.81 2.76
CA ASN A 14 -6.65 -17.46 1.57
C ASN A 14 -6.64 -15.96 1.31
N ASN A 15 -6.74 -15.13 2.37
CA ASN A 15 -6.63 -13.68 2.25
C ASN A 15 -5.24 -13.26 1.76
N LEU A 16 -4.17 -13.83 2.33
CA LEU A 16 -2.80 -13.56 1.87
C LEU A 16 -2.61 -13.97 0.40
N SER A 17 -3.10 -15.15 0.01
CA SER A 17 -3.05 -15.62 -1.38
C SER A 17 -3.80 -14.69 -2.34
N LEU A 18 -4.97 -14.19 -1.93
CA LEU A 18 -5.74 -13.21 -2.70
C LEU A 18 -4.94 -11.92 -2.91
N TRP A 19 -4.38 -11.33 -1.85
CA TRP A 19 -3.61 -10.09 -1.95
C TRP A 19 -2.32 -10.27 -2.78
N ASN A 20 -1.61 -11.40 -2.61
CA ASN A 20 -0.45 -11.75 -3.45
C ASN A 20 -0.81 -11.81 -4.95
N ASN A 21 -1.99 -12.34 -5.28
CA ASN A 21 -2.46 -12.40 -6.67
C ASN A 21 -2.89 -11.03 -7.18
N TRP A 22 -3.59 -10.24 -6.35
CA TRP A 22 -3.97 -8.88 -6.68
C TRP A 22 -2.75 -7.99 -6.91
N ALA A 23 -1.68 -8.09 -6.12
CA ALA A 23 -0.44 -7.35 -6.39
C ALA A 23 0.09 -7.60 -7.81
N LYS A 24 0.15 -8.87 -8.24
CA LYS A 24 0.59 -9.26 -9.59
C LYS A 24 -0.33 -8.75 -10.70
N ILE A 25 -1.65 -8.78 -10.47
CA ILE A 25 -2.64 -8.30 -11.44
C ILE A 25 -2.57 -6.78 -11.54
N ASN A 26 -2.64 -6.09 -10.40
CA ASN A 26 -2.68 -4.64 -10.27
C ASN A 26 -1.41 -3.97 -10.80
N TYR A 27 -0.25 -4.60 -10.65
CA TYR A 27 0.99 -4.13 -11.27
C TYR A 27 0.88 -3.91 -12.78
N LYS A 28 -0.01 -4.66 -13.46
CA LYS A 28 -0.19 -4.62 -14.92
C LYS A 28 -1.36 -3.77 -15.37
N THR A 29 -2.16 -3.20 -14.46
CA THR A 29 -3.36 -2.46 -14.84
C THR A 29 -3.07 -0.99 -15.12
N ALA A 30 -3.87 -0.40 -16.01
CA ALA A 30 -3.83 1.03 -16.28
C ALA A 30 -4.24 1.88 -15.07
N PHE A 31 -4.94 1.30 -14.09
CA PHE A 31 -5.36 2.01 -12.88
C PHE A 31 -4.17 2.44 -12.03
N TYR A 32 -3.18 1.55 -11.85
CA TYR A 32 -1.98 1.87 -11.08
C TYR A 32 -0.88 2.53 -11.93
N ASP A 33 -0.92 2.38 -13.27
CA ASP A 33 -0.05 3.09 -14.22
C ASP A 33 1.42 3.14 -13.75
N ILE A 34 2.01 1.97 -13.49
CA ILE A 34 3.36 1.87 -12.87
C ILE A 34 4.42 2.62 -13.69
N GLU A 35 4.35 2.52 -15.02
CA GLU A 35 5.29 3.23 -15.90
C GLU A 35 5.06 4.74 -15.86
N GLY A 36 3.81 5.21 -15.87
CA GLY A 36 3.50 6.63 -15.69
C GLY A 36 3.85 7.15 -14.30
N PHE A 37 3.78 6.34 -13.26
CA PHE A 37 4.17 6.74 -11.90
C PHE A 37 5.67 7.03 -11.80
N LYS A 38 6.53 6.30 -12.52
CA LYS A 38 7.99 6.57 -12.54
C LYS A 38 8.31 7.99 -12.99
N THR A 39 7.48 8.59 -13.85
CA THR A 39 7.64 9.97 -14.33
C THR A 39 6.90 10.98 -13.46
N LYS A 40 5.63 10.71 -13.11
CA LYS A 40 4.77 11.61 -12.32
C LYS A 40 5.22 11.72 -10.86
N LYS A 41 5.77 10.64 -10.30
CA LYS A 41 6.28 10.53 -8.92
C LYS A 41 5.27 10.89 -7.82
N ASN A 42 3.98 10.93 -8.14
CA ASN A 42 2.91 11.19 -7.18
C ASN A 42 1.63 10.46 -7.61
N SER A 43 1.03 9.71 -6.69
CA SER A 43 -0.26 9.02 -6.84
C SER A 43 -1.36 9.56 -5.92
N LEU A 44 -1.00 10.47 -5.00
CA LEU A 44 -1.90 11.00 -3.98
C LEU A 44 -2.99 11.88 -4.61
N LYS A 45 -4.21 11.71 -4.11
CA LYS A 45 -5.37 12.51 -4.46
C LYS A 45 -5.42 13.77 -3.61
N GLU A 46 -6.20 14.74 -4.08
CA GLU A 46 -6.36 16.04 -3.42
C GLU A 46 -6.82 15.92 -1.97
N ILE A 47 -7.76 15.00 -1.68
CA ILE A 47 -8.24 14.77 -0.32
C ILE A 47 -7.12 14.32 0.62
N GLU A 48 -6.25 13.43 0.17
CA GLU A 48 -5.14 12.90 0.99
C GLU A 48 -4.14 14.01 1.34
N LEU A 49 -3.81 14.85 0.36
CA LEU A 49 -2.94 16.02 0.54
C LEU A 49 -3.55 17.05 1.50
N LYS A 50 -4.87 17.28 1.39
CA LYS A 50 -5.57 18.25 2.21
C LYS A 50 -5.69 17.81 3.67
N GLU A 51 -6.02 16.55 3.91
CA GLU A 51 -6.27 16.03 5.27
C GLU A 51 -4.97 15.90 6.07
N LEU A 52 -3.87 15.45 5.45
CA LEU A 52 -2.58 15.31 6.14
C LEU A 52 -1.74 16.59 6.15
N GLY A 53 -1.93 17.47 5.16
CA GLY A 53 -1.19 18.72 5.04
C GLY A 53 0.33 18.51 4.88
N CYS A 54 1.11 19.41 5.48
CA CYS A 54 2.57 19.36 5.37
C CYS A 54 3.16 18.21 6.22
N VAL A 55 3.85 17.29 5.55
CA VAL A 55 4.48 16.11 6.17
C VAL A 55 6.01 16.19 6.24
N HIS A 56 6.61 17.30 5.80
CA HIS A 56 8.06 17.45 5.71
C HIS A 56 8.75 17.20 7.07
N GLY A 57 9.74 16.30 7.08
CA GLY A 57 10.51 15.92 8.27
C GLY A 57 9.77 15.03 9.27
N LYS A 58 8.48 14.74 9.05
CA LYS A 58 7.69 13.86 9.94
C LYS A 58 7.99 12.39 9.66
N SER A 59 7.77 11.54 10.65
CA SER A 59 7.74 10.08 10.46
C SER A 59 6.32 9.65 10.12
N LEU A 60 6.16 8.76 9.14
CA LEU A 60 4.86 8.29 8.66
C LEU A 60 4.87 6.76 8.53
N LEU A 61 3.91 6.10 9.17
CA LEU A 61 3.65 4.66 9.01
C LEU A 61 2.46 4.50 8.07
N HIS A 62 2.68 3.90 6.90
CA HIS A 62 1.64 3.64 5.92
C HIS A 62 1.28 2.16 5.91
N LEU A 63 0.10 1.82 6.44
CA LEU A 63 -0.40 0.45 6.56
C LEU A 63 -1.17 0.04 5.31
N GLN A 64 -1.00 -1.22 4.89
CA GLN A 64 -1.57 -1.78 3.67
C GLN A 64 -1.16 -1.00 2.42
N CYS A 65 0.15 -0.78 2.27
CA CYS A 65 0.66 0.10 1.22
C CYS A 65 0.57 -0.49 -0.19
N HIS A 66 0.21 -1.78 -0.35
CA HIS A 66 0.04 -2.46 -1.63
C HIS A 66 1.28 -2.31 -2.54
N LEU A 67 1.15 -1.66 -3.71
CA LEU A 67 2.27 -1.41 -4.63
C LEU A 67 3.20 -0.26 -4.19
N GLY A 68 2.91 0.39 -3.07
CA GLY A 68 3.79 1.38 -2.41
C GLY A 68 3.82 2.77 -3.04
N GLN A 69 3.00 3.04 -4.07
CA GLN A 69 3.03 4.33 -4.78
C GLN A 69 2.71 5.52 -3.87
N ASP A 70 1.71 5.41 -3.01
CA ASP A 70 1.36 6.48 -2.07
C ASP A 70 2.45 6.65 -0.99
N SER A 71 3.05 5.55 -0.52
CA SER A 71 4.20 5.61 0.40
C SER A 71 5.37 6.39 -0.20
N ILE A 72 5.70 6.10 -1.47
CA ILE A 72 6.78 6.79 -2.20
C ILE A 72 6.40 8.26 -2.44
N SER A 73 5.14 8.54 -2.76
CA SER A 73 4.63 9.90 -2.94
C SER A 73 4.78 10.73 -1.67
N TRP A 74 4.42 10.18 -0.51
CA TRP A 74 4.64 10.84 0.78
C TRP A 74 6.12 11.06 1.09
N ALA A 75 6.99 10.12 0.70
CA ALA A 75 8.43 10.28 0.85
C ALA A 75 8.98 11.43 -0.03
N HIS A 76 8.48 11.57 -1.27
CA HIS A 76 8.81 12.71 -2.14
C HIS A 76 8.35 14.05 -1.57
N LEU A 77 7.26 14.07 -0.80
CA LEU A 77 6.80 15.25 -0.05
C LEU A 77 7.59 15.51 1.25
N GLY A 78 8.63 14.71 1.51
CA GLY A 78 9.60 14.94 2.59
C GLY A 78 9.30 14.21 3.90
N ALA A 79 8.33 13.29 3.92
CA ALA A 79 8.13 12.41 5.07
C ALA A 79 9.20 11.30 5.12
N LYS A 80 9.54 10.84 6.33
CA LYS A 80 10.28 9.59 6.57
C LYS A 80 9.27 8.45 6.66
N VAL A 81 9.07 7.74 5.55
CA VAL A 81 7.98 6.77 5.43
C VAL A 81 8.45 5.34 5.71
N THR A 82 7.67 4.60 6.49
CA THR A 82 7.71 3.13 6.55
C THR A 82 6.40 2.60 5.99
N GLY A 83 6.47 1.91 4.85
CA GLY A 83 5.32 1.20 4.27
C GLY A 83 5.29 -0.24 4.77
N ILE A 84 4.10 -0.72 5.12
CA ILE A 84 3.86 -2.12 5.50
C ILE A 84 2.70 -2.63 4.65
N ASP A 85 2.89 -3.79 4.03
CA ASP A 85 1.81 -4.53 3.39
C ASP A 85 1.78 -5.98 3.88
N LEU A 86 0.64 -6.64 3.66
CA LEU A 86 0.47 -8.06 3.98
C LEU A 86 1.07 -8.96 2.88
N SER A 87 1.14 -8.46 1.63
CA SER A 87 1.53 -9.19 0.42
C SER A 87 2.93 -8.88 -0.11
#